data_AF-A0A1X2GPQ1-F1
#
_entry.id   AF-A0A1X2GPQ1-F1
#
_cell.length_a   1.000
_cell.length_b   1.000
_cell.length_c   1.000
_cell.angle_alpha   90.00
_cell.angle_beta   90.00
_cell.angle_gamma   90.00
#
_symmetry.space_group_name_H-M   'P 1'
#
loop_
_entity.id
_entity.type
_entity.pdbx_description
1 polymer ?
#
loop_
_entity_poly.entity_id
_entity_poly.type
_entity_poly.pdbx_seq_one_letter_code
_entity_poly.pdbx_strand_id
1 'polypeptide(L)'
;MIAGILTTHIRREKKKKKKVLHQLHRTSTLVTSPTTPTGISDLIRRSFNLPAIHRSSSSFMDPELKEAIRHASMIPSSPTPSSSTPTIIPQDKRLKRSSSSLRDLQSGKFSPTYERSPPSTPWRTRFLGNLVLQKKKKLTVSIKNTILWNPSQDIDSPNHAFHENAIALLTQLCQQYNVHLLIQTNTDEERDQINRLLAPTVRRLVDPSSQIHYCSDEASKLNLVRRLAPSVHVEGGWELDDGECLVRSLRTSVDKLVWIITRRRRTSFNKTNVQPQDQDILASNVELTDAFLDTTLARDAGFPAMD
;
A
#
# COMPACT_ATOMS: atom_id res chain seq x y z
N MET A 1 -1.78 49.81 -18.17
CA MET A 1 -2.04 48.91 -19.32
C MET A 1 -2.01 47.42 -18.88
N ILE A 2 -2.62 47.06 -17.74
CA ILE A 2 -2.67 45.68 -17.19
C ILE A 2 -4.06 45.44 -16.56
N ALA A 3 -5.13 45.82 -17.27
CA ALA A 3 -6.52 45.58 -16.85
C ALA A 3 -7.36 44.90 -17.95
N GLY A 4 -6.74 44.52 -19.07
CA GLY A 4 -7.43 43.96 -20.25
C GLY A 4 -7.28 42.45 -20.44
N ILE A 5 -6.44 41.77 -19.66
CA ILE A 5 -6.07 40.36 -19.91
C ILE A 5 -6.87 39.37 -19.04
N LEU A 6 -7.46 39.81 -17.93
CA LEU A 6 -8.17 38.91 -17.01
C LEU A 6 -9.62 38.61 -17.41
N THR A 7 -10.22 39.40 -18.31
CA THR A 7 -11.64 39.30 -18.66
C THR A 7 -11.95 38.29 -19.78
N THR A 8 -10.93 37.81 -20.50
CA THR A 8 -11.11 36.88 -21.63
C THR A 8 -11.08 35.40 -21.20
N HIS A 9 -10.51 35.06 -20.05
CA HIS A 9 -10.38 33.66 -19.64
C HIS A 9 -11.68 33.09 -19.05
N ILE A 10 -12.46 33.90 -18.32
CA ILE A 10 -13.73 33.50 -17.68
C ILE A 10 -14.84 33.27 -18.72
N ARG A 11 -14.73 33.87 -19.92
CA ARG A 11 -15.74 33.74 -20.99
C ARG A 11 -15.58 32.46 -21.83
N ARG A 12 -14.43 31.77 -21.78
CA ARG A 12 -14.19 30.50 -22.50
C ARG A 12 -14.69 29.27 -21.73
N GLU A 13 -14.67 29.30 -20.40
CA GLU A 13 -15.18 28.21 -19.53
C GLU A 13 -16.71 28.03 -19.64
N LYS A 14 -17.48 29.13 -19.73
CA LYS A 14 -18.95 29.06 -19.83
C LYS A 14 -19.47 28.50 -21.16
N LYS A 15 -18.68 28.51 -22.24
CA LYS A 15 -19.07 27.94 -23.55
C LYS A 15 -18.86 26.42 -23.64
N LYS A 16 -17.92 25.83 -22.89
CA LYS A 16 -17.72 24.37 -22.86
C LYS A 16 -18.84 23.64 -22.12
N LYS A 17 -19.32 24.18 -20.98
CA LYS A 17 -20.41 23.56 -20.21
C LYS A 17 -21.76 23.59 -20.93
N LYS A 18 -22.02 24.56 -21.82
CA LYS A 18 -23.27 24.62 -22.60
C LYS A 18 -23.30 23.63 -23.78
N LYS A 19 -22.13 23.11 -24.22
CA LYS A 19 -22.03 22.15 -25.34
C LYS A 19 -22.22 20.69 -24.90
N VAL A 20 -21.99 20.39 -23.61
CA VAL A 20 -22.21 19.04 -23.03
C VAL A 20 -23.69 18.81 -22.67
N LEU A 21 -24.44 19.88 -22.36
CA LEU A 21 -25.85 19.76 -21.99
C LEU A 21 -26.81 19.55 -23.18
N HIS A 22 -26.34 19.71 -24.42
CA HIS A 22 -27.17 19.51 -25.62
C HIS A 22 -27.01 18.12 -26.27
N GLN A 23 -26.22 17.22 -25.66
CA GLN A 23 -25.91 15.90 -26.23
C GLN A 23 -26.53 14.71 -25.48
N LEU A 24 -27.47 14.96 -24.56
CA LEU A 24 -28.15 13.92 -23.75
C LEU A 24 -29.66 13.77 -24.02
N HIS A 25 -30.21 14.48 -25.00
CA HIS A 25 -31.60 14.32 -25.43
C HIS A 25 -31.66 13.88 -26.89
N ARG A 26 -31.40 12.60 -27.17
CA ARG A 26 -31.84 11.91 -28.39
C ARG A 26 -31.41 10.44 -28.35
N THR A 27 -32.31 9.58 -27.88
CA THR A 27 -32.65 8.27 -28.47
C THR A 27 -33.65 7.59 -27.56
N SER A 28 -34.94 7.82 -27.82
CA SER A 28 -36.00 6.91 -27.42
C SER A 28 -37.09 6.99 -28.47
N THR A 29 -37.10 6.00 -29.36
CA THR A 29 -38.20 5.71 -30.28
C THR A 29 -38.51 4.23 -30.13
N LEU A 30 -39.57 3.96 -29.38
CA LEU A 30 -40.45 2.82 -29.58
C LEU A 30 -40.95 2.80 -31.03
N VAL A 31 -41.21 1.61 -31.60
CA VAL A 31 -42.50 1.25 -32.23
C VAL A 31 -42.45 -0.18 -32.81
N THR A 32 -43.32 -1.01 -32.22
CA THR A 32 -44.14 -2.14 -32.72
C THR A 32 -43.51 -3.39 -33.38
N SER A 33 -43.83 -4.52 -32.74
CA SER A 33 -43.92 -5.89 -33.26
C SER A 33 -45.07 -6.09 -34.28
N PRO A 34 -45.16 -7.24 -34.96
CA PRO A 34 -46.18 -8.21 -34.52
C PRO A 34 -45.84 -9.73 -34.65
N THR A 35 -46.41 -10.51 -33.71
CA THR A 35 -47.01 -11.89 -33.78
C THR A 35 -46.21 -13.10 -34.30
N THR A 36 -45.69 -14.02 -33.44
CA THR A 36 -46.27 -15.30 -32.87
C THR A 36 -46.29 -16.52 -33.81
N PRO A 37 -46.35 -17.80 -33.35
CA PRO A 37 -46.09 -18.45 -32.03
C PRO A 37 -45.08 -19.65 -32.19
N THR A 38 -44.60 -20.40 -31.20
CA THR A 38 -45.30 -21.41 -30.37
C THR A 38 -44.26 -22.14 -29.49
N GLY A 39 -44.58 -22.50 -28.25
CA GLY A 39 -43.97 -23.66 -27.57
C GLY A 39 -43.33 -23.41 -26.20
N ILE A 40 -44.13 -23.55 -25.13
CA ILE A 40 -43.90 -24.42 -23.95
C ILE A 40 -42.50 -24.25 -23.28
N SER A 41 -42.33 -23.73 -22.06
CA SER A 41 -42.97 -24.12 -20.80
C SER A 41 -42.68 -23.14 -19.64
N ASP A 42 -43.63 -23.17 -18.72
CA ASP A 42 -43.80 -22.54 -17.41
C ASP A 42 -42.64 -22.46 -16.39
N LEU A 43 -42.93 -21.65 -15.36
CA LEU A 43 -42.45 -21.69 -13.96
C LEU A 43 -41.05 -21.06 -13.72
N ILE A 44 -40.84 -19.98 -12.98
CA ILE A 44 -41.36 -19.60 -11.65
C ILE A 44 -41.32 -18.07 -11.50
N ARG A 45 -42.45 -17.50 -11.08
CA ARG A 45 -42.63 -16.09 -10.72
C ARG A 45 -42.73 -15.99 -9.19
N ARG A 46 -41.78 -15.31 -8.54
CA ARG A 46 -41.93 -14.76 -7.18
C ARG A 46 -41.25 -13.40 -7.09
N SER A 47 -42.05 -12.36 -7.36
CA SER A 47 -41.95 -11.03 -6.74
C SER A 47 -42.92 -11.04 -5.54
N PHE A 48 -42.81 -10.30 -4.44
CA PHE A 48 -42.44 -8.92 -4.12
C PHE A 48 -42.05 -8.90 -2.61
N ASN A 49 -41.30 -7.98 -2.01
CA ASN A 49 -41.61 -6.57 -1.75
C ASN A 49 -40.43 -5.97 -0.95
N LEU A 50 -39.92 -4.80 -1.33
CA LEU A 50 -39.15 -3.92 -0.44
C LEU A 50 -39.74 -2.51 -0.56
N PRO A 51 -40.05 -1.83 0.56
CA PRO A 51 -40.60 -0.49 0.53
C PRO A 51 -39.51 0.57 0.31
N ALA A 52 -39.84 1.53 -0.55
CA ALA A 52 -39.13 2.77 -0.76
C ALA A 52 -39.26 3.68 0.48
N ILE A 53 -38.14 4.24 0.94
CA ILE A 53 -38.14 5.36 1.89
C ILE A 53 -37.31 6.51 1.32
N HIS A 54 -37.91 7.68 1.51
CA HIS A 54 -37.66 8.99 0.91
C HIS A 54 -36.23 9.52 1.04
N ARG A 55 -35.74 10.05 -0.08
CA ARG A 55 -34.66 11.04 -0.18
C ARG A 55 -35.20 12.39 0.29
N SER A 56 -34.73 12.88 1.43
CA SER A 56 -34.93 14.26 1.87
C SER A 56 -33.65 15.04 1.60
N SER A 57 -33.77 15.97 0.66
CA SER A 57 -32.80 17.03 0.39
C SER A 57 -32.97 18.11 1.46
N SER A 58 -31.93 18.40 2.24
CA SER A 58 -31.87 19.65 3.01
C SER A 58 -30.49 20.28 2.91
N SER A 59 -30.46 21.37 2.16
CA SER A 59 -29.47 22.44 2.22
C SER A 59 -29.44 23.05 3.61
N PHE A 60 -28.28 23.06 4.27
CA PHE A 60 -27.95 24.11 5.23
C PHE A 60 -26.43 24.24 5.24
N MET A 61 -25.92 25.26 4.55
CA MET A 61 -24.54 25.70 4.64
C MET A 61 -24.49 26.78 5.71
N ASP A 62 -23.69 26.51 6.73
CA ASP A 62 -23.47 27.37 7.88
C ASP A 62 -22.72 28.65 7.46
N PRO A 63 -23.24 29.86 7.71
CA PRO A 63 -22.57 31.11 7.31
C PRO A 63 -21.37 31.49 8.20
N GLU A 64 -21.03 30.71 9.22
CA GLU A 64 -20.02 31.08 10.23
C GLU A 64 -18.55 30.74 9.87
N LEU A 65 -18.30 30.09 8.72
CA LEU A 65 -16.94 29.75 8.25
C LEU A 65 -16.30 30.78 7.30
N LYS A 66 -16.96 31.92 7.04
CA LYS A 66 -16.45 32.99 6.15
C LYS A 66 -15.73 34.14 6.86
N GLU A 67 -15.82 34.24 8.18
CA GLU A 67 -15.21 35.34 8.95
C GLU A 67 -13.79 34.98 9.46
N ALA A 68 -13.43 33.69 9.54
CA ALA A 68 -12.14 33.24 10.07
C ALA A 68 -10.94 33.40 9.10
N ILE A 69 -11.17 33.73 7.83
CA ILE A 69 -10.10 33.88 6.81
C ILE A 69 -9.66 35.35 6.63
N ARG A 70 -10.31 36.32 7.28
CA ARG A 70 -9.96 37.75 7.15
C ARG A 70 -8.84 38.26 8.07
N HIS A 71 -8.35 37.46 9.01
CA HIS A 71 -7.38 37.94 10.02
C HIS A 71 -5.94 37.40 9.90
N ALA A 72 -5.59 36.68 8.83
CA ALA A 72 -4.21 36.22 8.60
C ALA A 72 -3.56 36.95 7.42
N SER A 73 -3.37 38.26 7.54
CA SER A 73 -2.56 39.02 6.57
C SER A 73 -1.96 40.27 7.20
N MET A 74 -0.98 40.07 8.10
CA MET A 74 0.00 41.10 8.46
C MET A 74 1.35 40.42 8.74
N ILE A 75 2.20 40.34 7.72
CA ILE A 75 3.63 40.09 7.88
C ILE A 75 4.34 41.38 7.44
N PRO A 76 5.08 42.06 8.33
CA PRO A 76 5.91 43.19 7.93
C PRO A 76 7.18 42.72 7.24
N SER A 77 7.40 43.27 6.05
CA SER A 77 8.63 43.18 5.26
C SER A 77 9.80 43.93 5.92
N SER A 78 10.96 43.27 5.99
CA SER A 78 12.23 43.90 6.40
C SER A 78 13.38 43.46 5.46
N PRO A 79 14.49 44.23 5.42
CA PRO A 79 15.18 44.54 4.18
C PRO A 79 16.38 43.64 3.85
N THR A 80 16.67 43.59 2.55
CA THR A 80 17.89 43.07 1.92
C THR A 80 19.16 43.77 2.40
N PRO A 81 20.27 43.01 2.59
CA PRO A 81 21.60 43.52 2.39
C PRO A 81 22.35 42.82 1.24
N SER A 82 23.15 43.65 0.59
CA SER A 82 23.97 43.47 -0.59
C SER A 82 25.22 42.59 -0.40
N SER A 83 25.52 41.81 -1.45
CA SER A 83 26.82 41.66 -2.12
C SER A 83 28.11 41.89 -1.31
N SER A 84 28.91 40.83 -1.12
CA SER A 84 30.36 40.89 -1.33
C SER A 84 31.00 39.51 -1.57
N THR A 85 31.73 39.43 -2.69
CA THR A 85 32.96 38.68 -3.00
C THR A 85 33.04 37.13 -2.95
N PRO A 86 33.63 36.49 -3.98
CA PRO A 86 33.88 35.05 -4.02
C PRO A 86 35.23 34.69 -3.38
N THR A 87 35.23 33.75 -2.43
CA THR A 87 36.45 33.10 -1.95
C THR A 87 36.73 31.86 -2.79
N ILE A 88 37.81 31.94 -3.56
CA ILE A 88 38.48 30.85 -4.26
C ILE A 88 39.05 29.90 -3.19
N ILE A 89 38.59 28.64 -3.18
CA ILE A 89 39.20 27.56 -2.37
C ILE A 89 39.82 26.53 -3.34
N PRO A 90 41.07 26.08 -3.11
CA PRO A 90 41.80 25.24 -4.04
C PRO A 90 41.20 23.83 -4.19
N GLN A 91 41.11 23.37 -5.43
CA GLN A 91 41.07 21.95 -5.76
C GLN A 91 42.38 21.30 -5.33
N ASP A 92 42.29 20.30 -4.45
CA ASP A 92 43.21 19.15 -4.46
C ASP A 92 42.85 18.18 -3.34
N LYS A 93 42.06 17.13 -3.63
CA LYS A 93 42.20 15.80 -3.01
C LYS A 93 41.76 14.72 -3.98
N ARG A 94 42.74 14.15 -4.68
CA ARG A 94 42.68 12.85 -5.36
C ARG A 94 42.00 11.80 -4.47
N LEU A 95 40.91 11.21 -4.96
CA LEU A 95 40.35 9.98 -4.41
C LEU A 95 41.32 8.83 -4.69
N LYS A 96 42.15 8.51 -3.70
CA LYS A 96 42.94 7.27 -3.68
C LYS A 96 41.96 6.11 -3.43
N ARG A 97 41.82 5.24 -4.45
CA ARG A 97 41.29 3.88 -4.29
C ARG A 97 42.15 3.14 -3.28
N SER A 98 41.59 2.82 -2.11
CA SER A 98 42.15 1.83 -1.20
C SER A 98 41.54 0.47 -1.51
N SER A 99 42.24 -0.29 -2.35
CA SER A 99 42.18 -1.75 -2.41
C SER A 99 43.18 -2.31 -1.40
N SER A 100 42.70 -2.95 -0.35
CA SER A 100 43.50 -3.78 0.56
C SER A 100 42.58 -4.87 1.10
N SER A 101 42.73 -6.11 0.65
CA SER A 101 43.72 -7.08 1.14
C SER A 101 43.28 -7.69 2.47
N LEU A 102 42.38 -8.68 2.38
CA LEU A 102 42.16 -9.69 3.41
C LEU A 102 43.08 -10.88 3.10
N ARG A 103 44.27 -10.86 3.69
CA ARG A 103 45.11 -12.03 3.86
C ARG A 103 45.54 -12.12 5.31
N ASP A 104 45.68 -13.38 5.72
CA ASP A 104 46.41 -13.87 6.88
C ASP A 104 45.79 -13.60 8.25
N LEU A 105 45.06 -14.61 8.72
CA LEU A 105 45.18 -15.14 10.09
C LEU A 105 44.46 -16.50 10.13
N GLN A 106 45.23 -17.59 10.08
CA GLN A 106 45.13 -18.74 11.01
C GLN A 106 45.97 -19.92 10.50
N SER A 107 47.23 -19.92 10.91
CA SER A 107 48.00 -21.14 11.08
C SER A 107 47.64 -21.73 12.45
N GLY A 108 46.96 -22.87 12.44
CA GLY A 108 46.58 -23.61 13.64
C GLY A 108 46.39 -25.08 13.31
N LYS A 109 47.49 -25.83 13.32
CA LYS A 109 47.52 -27.30 13.23
C LYS A 109 46.71 -27.92 14.36
N PHE A 110 45.63 -28.63 14.02
CA PHE A 110 45.16 -29.79 14.79
C PHE A 110 44.51 -30.79 13.84
N SER A 111 45.20 -31.91 13.61
CA SER A 111 44.54 -33.18 13.26
C SER A 111 44.01 -33.79 14.56
N PRO A 112 42.83 -34.41 14.57
CA PRO A 112 42.86 -35.87 14.53
C PRO A 112 41.73 -36.54 13.72
N THR A 113 42.12 -37.68 13.16
CA THR A 113 41.40 -38.96 13.09
C THR A 113 39.95 -38.99 12.59
N TYR A 114 39.83 -39.59 11.41
CA TYR A 114 38.61 -40.11 10.80
C TYR A 114 37.90 -41.12 11.71
N GLU A 115 36.66 -40.84 12.08
CA GLU A 115 35.67 -41.87 12.39
C GLU A 115 34.43 -41.64 11.53
N ARG A 116 34.37 -42.44 10.45
CA ARG A 116 33.38 -42.39 9.38
C ARG A 116 32.09 -43.06 9.87
N SER A 117 31.20 -42.28 10.47
CA SER A 117 29.80 -42.70 10.70
C SER A 117 28.94 -42.36 9.46
N PRO A 118 27.96 -43.21 9.10
CA PRO A 118 27.22 -43.14 7.84
C PRO A 118 26.22 -41.96 7.80
N PRO A 119 25.76 -41.57 6.58
CA PRO A 119 25.27 -40.23 6.32
C PRO A 119 23.78 -40.04 6.64
N SER A 120 23.47 -38.78 6.95
CA SER A 120 22.22 -38.10 6.63
C SER A 120 20.93 -38.84 7.02
N THR A 121 20.45 -38.58 8.24
CA THR A 121 19.00 -38.60 8.47
C THR A 121 18.40 -37.49 7.59
N PRO A 122 17.55 -37.79 6.61
CA PRO A 122 17.00 -36.77 5.73
C PRO A 122 16.10 -35.84 6.53
N TRP A 123 16.41 -34.55 6.51
CA TRP A 123 15.59 -33.48 7.12
C TRP A 123 14.13 -33.48 6.65
N ARG A 124 13.83 -34.17 5.54
CA ARG A 124 12.47 -34.33 4.99
C ARG A 124 11.51 -35.14 5.86
N THR A 125 11.97 -35.88 6.87
CA THR A 125 11.11 -36.82 7.62
C THR A 125 10.53 -36.29 8.93
N ARG A 126 10.86 -35.07 9.35
CA ARG A 126 10.27 -34.45 10.56
C ARG A 126 8.94 -33.71 10.31
N PHE A 127 8.43 -33.69 9.08
CA PHE A 127 7.20 -32.95 8.72
C PHE A 127 5.89 -33.76 8.80
N LEU A 128 5.93 -35.06 9.14
CA LEU A 128 4.73 -35.90 9.14
C LEU A 128 4.35 -36.49 10.52
N GLY A 129 5.13 -36.22 11.56
CA GLY A 129 4.91 -36.75 12.91
C GLY A 129 4.48 -35.67 13.89
N ASN A 130 3.24 -35.19 13.75
CA ASN A 130 2.36 -34.62 14.80
C ASN A 130 1.28 -33.75 14.13
N LEU A 131 0.29 -34.42 13.52
CA LEU A 131 -0.95 -33.83 12.99
C LEU A 131 -1.89 -33.30 14.10
N VAL A 132 -1.34 -32.68 15.14
CA VAL A 132 -2.12 -31.66 15.86
C VAL A 132 -2.17 -30.51 14.88
N LEU A 133 -3.35 -30.24 14.32
CA LEU A 133 -3.60 -29.09 13.45
C LEU A 133 -3.18 -27.82 14.22
N GLN A 134 -1.91 -27.44 14.14
CA GLN A 134 -1.40 -26.25 14.79
C GLN A 134 -2.15 -25.09 14.17
N LYS A 135 -2.94 -24.40 14.99
CA LYS A 135 -3.75 -23.27 14.55
C LYS A 135 -2.81 -22.25 13.91
N LYS A 136 -2.94 -22.05 12.59
CA LYS A 136 -2.11 -21.09 11.85
C LYS A 136 -2.18 -19.73 12.54
N LYS A 137 -1.01 -19.09 12.71
CA LYS A 137 -0.93 -17.72 13.23
C LYS A 137 -1.63 -16.77 12.26
N LYS A 138 -2.24 -15.71 12.79
CA LYS A 138 -2.88 -14.67 11.98
C LYS A 138 -1.82 -13.70 11.44
N LEU A 139 -1.87 -13.42 10.15
CA LEU A 139 -1.02 -12.45 9.47
C LEU A 139 -1.95 -11.44 8.80
N THR A 140 -1.70 -10.15 8.99
CA THR A 140 -2.38 -9.10 8.21
C THR A 140 -1.38 -8.40 7.31
N VAL A 141 -1.74 -8.14 6.06
CA VAL A 141 -0.88 -7.47 5.08
C VAL A 141 -1.64 -6.31 4.44
N SER A 142 -1.17 -5.09 4.65
CA SER A 142 -1.54 -3.96 3.78
C SER A 142 -1.00 -4.23 2.39
N ILE A 143 -1.85 -4.29 1.37
CA ILE A 143 -1.36 -4.72 0.04
C ILE A 143 -0.79 -3.58 -0.79
N LYS A 144 -1.24 -2.33 -0.58
CA LYS A 144 -0.68 -1.15 -1.27
C LYS A 144 0.78 -0.95 -0.83
N ASN A 145 1.64 -0.62 -1.79
CA ASN A 145 3.09 -0.44 -1.63
C ASN A 145 3.86 -1.66 -1.05
N THR A 146 3.20 -2.82 -0.95
CA THR A 146 3.76 -4.05 -0.36
C THR A 146 3.69 -5.20 -1.36
N ILE A 147 2.48 -5.52 -1.82
CA ILE A 147 2.21 -6.53 -2.86
C ILE A 147 1.85 -5.83 -4.17
N LEU A 148 1.12 -4.72 -4.09
CA LEU A 148 0.71 -3.89 -5.20
C LEU A 148 1.56 -2.63 -5.25
N TRP A 149 1.91 -2.19 -6.45
CA TRP A 149 2.48 -0.88 -6.73
C TRP A 149 1.73 -0.19 -7.86
N ASN A 150 1.82 1.13 -7.90
CA ASN A 150 1.32 1.94 -8.99
C ASN A 150 2.49 2.31 -9.93
N PRO A 151 2.66 1.64 -11.09
CA PRO A 151 3.55 2.08 -12.16
C PRO A 151 3.23 3.45 -12.76
N SER A 152 1.99 3.92 -12.62
CA SER A 152 1.62 5.24 -13.14
C SER A 152 2.25 6.35 -12.28
N GLN A 153 2.72 7.41 -12.95
CA GLN A 153 3.11 8.65 -12.27
C GLN A 153 1.88 9.45 -11.81
N ASP A 154 0.71 9.18 -12.41
CA ASP A 154 -0.53 9.83 -12.07
C ASP A 154 -1.15 9.17 -10.83
N ILE A 155 -1.32 9.98 -9.79
CA ILE A 155 -1.92 9.57 -8.51
C ILE A 155 -3.45 9.59 -8.62
N ASP A 156 -4.02 10.47 -9.45
CA ASP A 156 -5.47 10.62 -9.60
C ASP A 156 -6.08 9.48 -10.44
N SER A 157 -5.24 8.76 -11.21
CA SER A 157 -5.61 7.61 -12.02
C SER A 157 -4.63 6.45 -11.77
N PRO A 158 -4.67 5.80 -10.60
CA PRO A 158 -3.73 4.74 -10.27
C PRO A 158 -3.90 3.53 -11.18
N ASN A 159 -2.78 2.96 -11.63
CA ASN A 159 -2.76 1.72 -12.40
C ASN A 159 -2.07 0.62 -11.60
N HIS A 160 -2.79 -0.06 -10.71
CA HIS A 160 -2.19 -1.06 -9.82
C HIS A 160 -1.67 -2.29 -10.56
N ALA A 161 -0.47 -2.73 -10.19
CA ALA A 161 0.16 -3.96 -10.65
C ALA A 161 0.81 -4.70 -9.48
N PHE A 162 1.05 -6.00 -9.63
CA PHE A 162 1.81 -6.76 -8.63
C PHE A 162 3.30 -6.40 -8.68
N HIS A 163 3.92 -6.36 -7.50
CA HIS A 163 5.37 -6.46 -7.40
C HIS A 163 5.82 -7.84 -7.92
N GLU A 164 7.04 -7.89 -8.45
CA GLU A 164 7.66 -9.13 -8.89
C GLU A 164 7.67 -10.15 -7.76
N ASN A 165 7.36 -11.42 -8.06
CA ASN A 165 7.31 -12.54 -7.10
C ASN A 165 6.38 -12.38 -5.88
N ALA A 166 5.67 -11.27 -5.73
CA ALA A 166 4.81 -11.02 -4.57
C ALA A 166 3.68 -12.05 -4.44
N ILE A 167 3.16 -12.54 -5.57
CA ILE A 167 2.13 -13.59 -5.58
C ILE A 167 2.68 -14.94 -5.15
N ALA A 168 3.90 -15.28 -5.56
CA ALA A 168 4.55 -16.50 -5.11
C ALA A 168 4.77 -16.45 -3.59
N LEU A 169 5.23 -15.31 -3.06
CA LEU A 169 5.39 -15.11 -1.62
C LEU A 169 4.05 -15.22 -0.88
N LEU A 170 3.02 -14.51 -1.35
CA LEU A 170 1.69 -14.59 -0.76
C LEU A 170 1.16 -16.03 -0.72
N THR A 171 1.41 -16.80 -1.78
CA THR A 171 1.04 -18.23 -1.86
C THR A 171 1.70 -19.04 -0.75
N GLN A 172 3.01 -18.86 -0.52
CA GLN A 172 3.72 -19.55 0.55
C GLN A 172 3.24 -19.11 1.94
N LEU A 173 2.98 -17.81 2.13
CA LEU A 173 2.46 -17.29 3.39
C LEU A 173 1.07 -17.85 3.72
N CYS A 174 0.18 -18.03 2.73
CA CYS A 174 -1.12 -18.68 2.95
C CYS A 174 -1.01 -20.15 3.40
N GLN A 175 0.10 -20.83 3.10
CA GLN A 175 0.34 -22.19 3.60
C GLN A 175 0.68 -22.21 5.09
N GLN A 176 1.34 -21.17 5.60
CA GLN A 176 1.83 -21.11 6.98
C GLN A 176 0.94 -20.28 7.92
N TYR A 177 0.24 -19.27 7.39
CA TYR A 177 -0.54 -18.29 8.14
C TYR A 177 -2.01 -18.28 7.71
N ASN A 178 -2.87 -17.76 8.60
CA ASN A 178 -4.19 -17.28 8.22
C ASN A 178 -4.04 -15.81 7.80
N VAL A 179 -3.96 -15.57 6.49
CA VAL A 179 -3.62 -14.28 5.91
C VAL A 179 -4.87 -13.43 5.73
N HIS A 180 -4.83 -12.18 6.17
CA HIS A 180 -5.85 -11.17 5.96
C HIS A 180 -5.25 -10.01 5.15
N LEU A 181 -5.78 -9.77 3.95
CA LEU A 181 -5.36 -8.69 3.07
C LEU A 181 -6.16 -7.43 3.37
N LEU A 182 -5.47 -6.33 3.64
CA LEU A 182 -6.07 -5.03 3.90
C LEU A 182 -5.84 -4.12 2.71
N ILE A 183 -6.92 -3.52 2.21
CA ILE A 183 -6.90 -2.68 1.02
C ILE A 183 -7.56 -1.35 1.36
N GLN A 184 -6.78 -0.27 1.35
CA GLN A 184 -7.34 1.07 1.51
C GLN A 184 -7.67 1.62 0.13
N THR A 185 -8.94 1.93 -0.14
CA THR A 185 -9.40 2.44 -1.44
C THR A 185 -10.29 3.65 -1.27
N ASN A 186 -10.10 4.67 -2.10
CA ASN A 186 -10.89 5.91 -2.05
C ASN A 186 -12.10 5.89 -2.98
N THR A 187 -12.04 5.07 -4.05
CA THR A 187 -13.06 5.02 -5.09
C THR A 187 -13.48 3.59 -5.40
N ASP A 188 -14.72 3.42 -5.86
CA ASP A 188 -15.23 2.12 -6.27
C ASP A 188 -14.52 1.62 -7.54
N GLU A 189 -14.09 2.51 -8.43
CA GLU A 189 -13.33 2.17 -9.63
C GLU A 189 -11.97 1.53 -9.29
N GLU A 190 -11.26 2.08 -8.31
CA GLU A 190 -10.00 1.53 -7.81
C GLU A 190 -10.23 0.16 -7.17
N ARG A 191 -11.27 0.05 -6.33
CA ARG A 191 -11.68 -1.21 -5.72
C ARG A 191 -11.96 -2.28 -6.76
N ASP A 192 -12.69 -1.94 -7.82
CA ASP A 192 -13.01 -2.84 -8.92
C ASP A 192 -11.78 -3.26 -9.71
N GLN A 193 -10.84 -2.34 -9.95
CA GLN A 193 -9.56 -2.67 -10.59
C GLN A 193 -8.75 -3.65 -9.75
N ILE A 194 -8.59 -3.39 -8.46
CA ILE A 194 -7.87 -4.28 -7.54
C ILE A 194 -8.56 -5.64 -7.45
N ASN A 195 -9.89 -5.66 -7.40
CA ASN A 195 -10.66 -6.91 -7.45
C ASN A 195 -10.38 -7.72 -8.72
N ARG A 196 -10.38 -7.08 -9.90
CA ARG A 196 -10.03 -7.76 -11.16
C ARG A 196 -8.61 -8.31 -11.14
N LEU A 197 -7.67 -7.57 -10.55
CA LEU A 197 -6.27 -7.98 -10.43
C LEU A 197 -6.09 -9.15 -9.46
N LEU A 198 -6.78 -9.13 -8.32
CA LEU A 198 -6.71 -10.16 -7.29
C LEU A 198 -7.52 -11.41 -7.63
N ALA A 199 -8.62 -11.29 -8.38
CA ALA A 199 -9.54 -12.40 -8.63
C ALA A 199 -8.88 -13.68 -9.17
N PRO A 200 -7.96 -13.64 -10.17
CA PRO A 200 -7.29 -14.83 -10.66
C PRO A 200 -6.38 -15.48 -9.60
N THR A 201 -5.77 -14.66 -8.76
CA THR A 201 -4.76 -15.06 -7.79
C THR A 201 -5.39 -15.59 -6.51
N VAL A 202 -6.36 -14.86 -5.95
CA VAL A 202 -7.02 -15.21 -4.68
C VAL A 202 -7.94 -16.42 -4.86
N ARG A 203 -8.60 -16.60 -6.01
CA ARG A 203 -9.37 -17.82 -6.30
C ARG A 203 -8.54 -19.11 -6.19
N ARG A 204 -7.22 -19.02 -6.38
CA ARG A 204 -6.30 -20.16 -6.25
C ARG A 204 -5.76 -20.34 -4.84
N LEU A 205 -5.97 -19.37 -3.94
CA LEU A 205 -5.23 -19.22 -2.67
C LEU A 205 -6.05 -19.32 -1.38
N VAL A 206 -7.23 -19.98 -1.39
CA VAL A 206 -8.16 -20.18 -0.24
C VAL A 206 -9.31 -19.14 -0.20
N ASP A 207 -10.41 -19.51 0.46
CA ASP A 207 -11.76 -18.91 0.43
C ASP A 207 -11.78 -17.35 0.41
N PRO A 208 -11.95 -16.73 -0.79
CA PRO A 208 -11.58 -15.33 -1.07
C PRO A 208 -12.31 -14.28 -0.22
N SER A 209 -13.55 -14.56 0.17
CA SER A 209 -14.43 -13.56 0.79
C SER A 209 -14.15 -13.32 2.27
N SER A 210 -13.42 -14.23 2.94
CA SER A 210 -13.18 -14.14 4.39
C SER A 210 -11.90 -13.38 4.76
N GLN A 211 -11.04 -13.11 3.77
CA GLN A 211 -9.67 -12.66 4.00
C GLN A 211 -9.35 -11.27 3.41
N ILE A 212 -10.17 -10.72 2.51
CA ILE A 212 -9.94 -9.38 1.95
C ILE A 212 -10.82 -8.35 2.66
N HIS A 213 -10.20 -7.29 3.17
CA HIS A 213 -10.86 -6.23 3.92
C HIS A 213 -10.58 -4.88 3.28
N TYR A 214 -11.65 -4.18 2.87
CA TYR A 214 -11.57 -2.82 2.35
C TYR A 214 -11.69 -1.81 3.50
N CYS A 215 -10.80 -0.83 3.51
CA CYS A 215 -10.76 0.26 4.49
C CYS A 215 -10.94 1.59 3.73
N SER A 216 -11.76 2.50 4.27
CA SER A 216 -11.95 3.84 3.72
C SER A 216 -10.82 4.80 4.09
N ASP A 217 -10.21 4.56 5.26
CA ASP A 217 -9.24 5.45 5.87
C ASP A 217 -8.30 4.68 6.82
N GLU A 218 -7.23 5.33 7.24
CA GLU A 218 -6.21 4.73 8.10
C GLU A 218 -6.76 4.34 9.49
N ALA A 219 -7.69 5.11 10.05
CA ALA A 219 -8.28 4.84 11.36
C ALA A 219 -9.12 3.55 11.35
N SER A 220 -9.90 3.33 10.29
CA SER A 220 -10.68 2.12 10.04
C SER A 220 -9.77 0.90 9.90
N LYS A 221 -8.64 1.06 9.21
CA LYS A 221 -7.61 0.04 9.05
C LYS A 221 -6.93 -0.31 10.38
N LEU A 222 -6.53 0.70 11.16
CA LEU A 222 -5.95 0.51 12.49
C LEU A 222 -6.89 -0.26 13.42
N ASN A 223 -8.16 0.15 13.47
CA ASN A 223 -9.18 -0.53 14.29
C ASN A 223 -9.40 -1.98 13.84
N LEU A 224 -9.40 -2.23 12.54
CA LEU A 224 -9.51 -3.57 11.99
C LEU A 224 -8.31 -4.45 12.39
N VAL A 225 -7.07 -3.95 12.27
CA VAL A 225 -5.87 -4.70 12.67
C VAL A 225 -5.94 -5.06 14.15
N ARG A 226 -6.27 -4.10 15.02
CA ARG A 226 -6.45 -4.35 16.46
C ARG A 226 -7.51 -5.41 16.75
N ARG A 227 -8.65 -5.37 16.05
CA ARG A 227 -9.72 -6.36 16.18
C ARG A 227 -9.31 -7.75 15.70
N LEU A 228 -8.57 -7.83 14.60
CA LEU A 228 -8.08 -9.11 14.07
C LEU A 228 -7.02 -9.74 14.99
N ALA A 229 -6.27 -8.90 15.71
CA ALA A 229 -5.18 -9.26 16.61
C ALA A 229 -4.20 -10.24 15.94
N PRO A 230 -3.53 -9.81 14.85
CA PRO A 230 -2.58 -10.64 14.16
C PRO A 230 -1.29 -10.79 14.97
N SER A 231 -0.60 -11.94 14.82
CA SER A 231 0.75 -12.10 15.37
C SER A 231 1.79 -11.32 14.56
N VAL A 232 1.52 -11.10 13.27
CA VAL A 232 2.38 -10.33 12.37
C VAL A 232 1.53 -9.36 11.56
N HIS A 233 1.95 -8.11 11.48
CA HIS A 233 1.35 -7.13 10.59
C HIS A 233 2.40 -6.53 9.65
N VAL A 234 2.07 -6.47 8.37
CA VAL A 234 2.91 -5.87 7.32
C VAL A 234 2.25 -4.59 6.83
N GLU A 235 2.98 -3.48 6.91
CA GLU A 235 2.53 -2.15 6.50
C GLU A 235 3.48 -1.55 5.47
N GLY A 236 2.94 -0.96 4.40
CA GLY A 236 3.72 -0.26 3.37
C GLY A 236 3.24 1.17 3.09
N GLY A 237 2.27 1.66 3.87
CA GLY A 237 1.60 2.92 3.65
C GLY A 237 0.67 2.89 2.43
N TRP A 238 0.29 4.07 1.98
CA TRP A 238 -0.55 4.26 0.80
C TRP A 238 -0.27 5.62 0.15
N GLU A 239 -0.14 5.65 -1.18
CA GLU A 239 0.07 6.88 -1.95
C GLU A 239 1.26 7.74 -1.46
N LEU A 240 0.99 8.82 -0.72
CA LEU A 240 1.98 9.75 -0.18
C LEU A 240 2.36 9.45 1.27
N ASP A 241 1.62 8.58 1.94
CA ASP A 241 1.85 8.15 3.30
C ASP A 241 2.64 6.83 3.32
N ASP A 242 3.55 6.72 4.28
CA ASP A 242 4.44 5.59 4.46
C ASP A 242 3.95 4.60 5.54
N GLY A 243 2.81 4.87 6.19
CA GLY A 243 2.24 4.04 7.24
C GLY A 243 2.88 4.21 8.61
N GLU A 244 3.73 5.24 8.81
CA GLU A 244 4.42 5.50 10.08
C GLU A 244 3.45 5.60 11.28
N CYS A 245 2.36 6.35 11.12
CA CYS A 245 1.36 6.56 12.16
C CYS A 245 0.72 5.25 12.61
N LEU A 246 0.37 4.39 11.66
CA LEU A 246 -0.19 3.07 11.91
C LEU A 246 0.82 2.15 12.62
N VAL A 247 2.08 2.13 12.17
CA VAL A 247 3.16 1.33 12.80
C VAL A 247 3.38 1.77 14.25
N ARG A 248 3.50 3.09 14.53
CA ARG A 248 3.62 3.60 15.91
C ARG A 248 2.43 3.19 16.78
N SER A 249 1.22 3.20 16.21
CA SER A 249 -0.02 2.88 16.91
C SER A 249 -0.21 1.39 17.20
N LEU A 250 0.44 0.51 16.43
CA LEU A 250 0.35 -0.94 16.56
C LEU A 250 1.50 -1.57 17.36
N ARG A 251 2.64 -0.88 17.51
CA ARG A 251 3.86 -1.43 18.11
C ARG A 251 3.69 -2.06 19.49
N THR A 252 2.73 -1.59 20.28
CA THR A 252 2.46 -2.12 21.62
C THR A 252 1.50 -3.32 21.64
N SER A 253 0.84 -3.60 20.51
CA SER A 253 -0.25 -4.58 20.40
C SER A 253 0.01 -5.74 19.45
N VAL A 254 1.02 -5.62 18.58
CA VAL A 254 1.37 -6.64 17.59
C VAL A 254 2.78 -7.16 17.88
N ASP A 255 2.91 -8.49 17.98
CA ASP A 255 4.17 -9.16 18.36
C ASP A 255 5.31 -8.87 17.38
N LYS A 256 4.99 -8.74 16.09
CA LYS A 256 5.94 -8.42 15.02
C LYS A 256 5.31 -7.51 13.98
N LEU A 257 5.97 -6.39 13.71
CA LEU A 257 5.63 -5.45 12.65
C LEU A 257 6.70 -5.51 11.57
N VAL A 258 6.27 -5.56 10.33
CA VAL A 258 7.13 -5.41 9.17
C VAL A 258 6.72 -4.11 8.49
N TRP A 259 7.62 -3.14 8.47
CA TRP A 259 7.39 -1.85 7.88
C TRP A 259 8.20 -1.71 6.60
N ILE A 260 7.49 -1.64 5.48
CA ILE A 260 8.06 -1.49 4.14
C ILE A 260 8.05 -0.01 3.78
N ILE A 261 9.22 0.62 3.87
CA ILE A 261 9.36 2.05 3.58
C ILE A 261 9.57 2.31 2.10
N THR A 262 9.07 3.46 1.65
CA THR A 262 9.35 3.93 0.30
C THR A 262 10.80 4.39 0.16
N ARG A 263 11.31 4.38 -1.08
CA ARG A 263 12.67 4.87 -1.40
C ARG A 263 12.94 6.30 -0.88
N ARG A 264 11.90 7.13 -0.80
CA ARG A 264 12.00 8.53 -0.31
C ARG A 264 12.36 8.60 1.17
N ARG A 265 11.90 7.64 1.97
CA ARG A 265 12.13 7.57 3.43
C ARG A 265 13.45 6.90 3.81
N ARG A 266 14.08 6.15 2.91
CA ARG A 266 15.34 5.43 3.18
C ARG A 266 16.43 6.32 3.77
N THR A 267 16.55 7.55 3.27
CA THR A 267 17.57 8.50 3.72
C THR A 267 17.34 9.02 5.13
N SER A 268 16.09 9.01 5.62
CA SER A 268 15.72 9.42 6.98
C SER A 268 16.16 8.41 8.04
N PHE A 269 16.29 7.13 7.67
CA PHE A 269 16.68 6.05 8.58
C PHE A 269 18.17 5.69 8.51
N ASN A 270 18.99 6.49 7.82
CA ASN A 270 20.44 6.32 7.88
C ASN A 270 20.94 6.66 9.29
N LYS A 271 21.85 5.86 9.86
CA LYS A 271 22.34 6.00 11.25
C LYS A 271 22.81 7.42 11.60
N THR A 272 23.28 8.18 10.63
CA THR A 272 23.74 9.56 10.81
C THR A 272 22.61 10.60 10.82
N ASN A 273 21.42 10.24 10.34
CA ASN A 273 20.32 11.14 10.03
C ASN A 273 19.00 10.78 10.75
N VAL A 274 18.98 9.71 11.57
CA VAL A 274 17.79 9.31 12.31
C VAL A 274 17.37 10.46 13.21
N GLN A 275 16.18 10.99 12.97
CA GLN A 275 15.62 12.05 13.80
C GLN A 275 15.29 11.49 15.20
N PRO A 276 15.40 12.29 16.27
CA PRO A 276 15.06 11.82 17.62
C PRO A 276 13.63 11.26 17.73
N GLN A 277 12.70 11.82 16.95
CA GLN A 277 11.30 11.39 16.86
C GLN A 277 11.09 10.06 16.14
N ASP A 278 12.08 9.56 15.40
CA ASP A 278 12.03 8.27 14.69
C ASP A 278 12.73 7.18 15.50
N GLN A 279 13.42 7.52 16.58
CA GLN A 279 14.11 6.54 17.41
C GLN A 279 13.11 5.67 18.21
N ASP A 280 11.90 6.18 18.43
CA ASP A 280 10.83 5.47 19.15
C ASP A 280 10.17 4.37 18.32
N ILE A 281 10.22 4.46 16.99
CA ILE A 281 9.55 3.52 16.08
C ILE A 281 10.40 2.28 15.83
N LEU A 282 11.72 2.38 15.97
CA LEU A 282 12.68 1.29 15.77
C LEU A 282 12.75 0.36 17.00
N ALA A 283 11.59 -0.05 17.51
CA ALA A 283 11.48 -1.03 18.58
C ALA A 283 11.93 -2.43 18.10
N SER A 284 12.28 -3.32 19.03
CA SER A 284 12.79 -4.66 18.70
C SER A 284 11.80 -5.56 17.95
N ASN A 285 10.51 -5.23 17.99
CA ASN A 285 9.46 -5.92 17.24
C ASN A 285 9.15 -5.30 15.88
N VAL A 286 9.84 -4.22 15.48
CA VAL A 286 9.64 -3.55 14.19
C VAL A 286 10.81 -3.88 13.26
N GLU A 287 10.51 -4.61 12.21
CA GLU A 287 11.43 -4.87 11.11
C GLU A 287 11.23 -3.81 10.03
N LEU A 288 12.23 -2.96 9.83
CA LEU A 288 12.26 -1.97 8.75
C LEU A 288 12.89 -2.58 7.50
N THR A 289 12.20 -2.49 6.37
CA THR A 289 12.72 -2.98 5.08
C THR A 289 12.26 -2.11 3.92
N ASP A 290 12.84 -2.40 2.76
CA ASP A 290 12.70 -1.69 1.51
C ASP A 290 11.80 -2.40 0.50
N ALA A 291 11.63 -3.71 0.66
CA ALA A 291 10.78 -4.55 -0.16
C ALA A 291 10.26 -5.73 0.65
N PHE A 292 9.08 -6.23 0.28
CA PHE A 292 8.45 -7.33 1.01
C PHE A 292 9.25 -8.64 0.93
N LEU A 293 9.93 -8.87 -0.19
CA LEU A 293 10.77 -10.06 -0.42
C LEU A 293 12.01 -10.10 0.46
N ASP A 294 12.49 -8.94 0.94
CA ASP A 294 13.72 -8.85 1.73
C ASP A 294 13.47 -9.13 3.22
N THR A 295 12.21 -9.37 3.59
CA THR A 295 11.80 -9.55 4.98
C THR A 295 12.26 -10.89 5.55
N THR A 296 12.47 -10.94 6.85
CA THR A 296 12.59 -12.21 7.59
C THR A 296 11.35 -13.08 7.37
N LEU A 297 10.17 -12.48 7.25
CA LEU A 297 8.92 -13.20 6.94
C LEU A 297 8.99 -13.93 5.59
N ALA A 298 9.56 -13.31 4.56
CA ALA A 298 9.78 -13.94 3.25
C ALA A 298 10.82 -15.06 3.31
N ARG A 299 11.91 -14.86 4.06
CA ARG A 299 12.93 -15.89 4.28
C ARG A 299 12.37 -17.10 5.03
N ASP A 300 11.55 -16.89 6.05
CA ASP A 300 10.86 -17.95 6.79
C ASP A 300 9.86 -18.72 5.89
N ALA A 301 9.31 -18.06 4.88
CA ALA A 301 8.47 -18.66 3.84
C ALA A 301 9.28 -19.38 2.73
N GLY A 302 10.61 -19.39 2.81
CA GLY A 302 11.50 -20.09 1.89
C GLY A 302 11.98 -19.28 0.69
N PHE A 303 11.83 -17.95 0.69
CA PHE A 303 12.41 -17.10 -0.34
C PHE A 303 13.89 -16.83 -0.04
N PRO A 304 14.79 -17.00 -1.04
CA PRO A 304 16.19 -16.65 -0.85
C PRO A 304 16.31 -15.14 -0.63
N ALA A 305 17.28 -14.73 0.20
CA ALA A 305 17.66 -13.33 0.27
C ALA A 305 18.16 -12.89 -1.12
N MET A 306 17.68 -11.75 -1.60
CA MET A 306 18.23 -11.13 -2.80
C MET A 306 19.48 -10.36 -2.36
N ASP A 307 20.65 -10.90 -2.68
CA ASP A 307 21.95 -10.25 -2.46
C ASP A 307 22.20 -9.11 -3.47
#